data_AF-A0A7S3F9A9-F1
#
_entry.id   AF-A0A7S3F9A9-F1
#
_cell.length_a   1.000
_cell.length_b   1.000
_cell.length_c   1.000
_cell.angle_alpha   90.00
_cell.angle_beta   90.00
_cell.angle_gamma   90.00
#
_symmetry.space_group_name_H-M   'P 1'
#
loop_
_entity.id
_entity.type
_entity.pdbx_description
1 polymer ?
#
loop_
_entity_poly.entity_id
_entity_poly.type
_entity_poly.pdbx_seq_one_letter_code
_entity_poly.pdbx_strand_id
1 'polypeptide(L)'
;MRAPVARLALSLSLALCAASGGAGLKPDALGGGGKEEALVGWKGPVYSADSGHAMFAAEREAREMAARGAWVEHVSFKPQAKVFHRFLSVEECDALKAQAEPAMKRSTVVDSVTGEVKTDPIRTSYQTFLVRRSSEMVIKVDERIAR
;
A
#
# COMPACT_ATOMS: atom_id res chain seq x y z
N MET A 1 -53.28 -31.71 24.55
CA MET A 1 -54.30 -31.09 25.45
C MET A 1 -53.56 -30.29 26.53
N ARG A 2 -53.90 -29.01 26.66
CA ARG A 2 -53.60 -28.04 27.73
C ARG A 2 -52.18 -27.46 27.89
N ALA A 3 -51.97 -26.31 27.25
CA ALA A 3 -51.48 -25.08 27.92
C ALA A 3 -52.55 -24.57 28.92
N PRO A 4 -52.39 -23.54 29.80
CA PRO A 4 -51.57 -22.32 29.76
C PRO A 4 -50.85 -22.07 31.14
N VAL A 5 -50.20 -20.96 31.53
CA VAL A 5 -50.57 -19.54 31.56
C VAL A 5 -49.33 -18.68 31.86
N ALA A 6 -49.26 -17.53 31.20
CA ALA A 6 -48.32 -16.45 31.43
C ALA A 6 -48.51 -15.75 32.80
N ARG A 7 -47.42 -15.19 33.35
CA ARG A 7 -47.49 -14.08 34.30
C ARG A 7 -46.43 -13.04 33.95
N LEU A 8 -46.92 -11.87 33.55
CA LEU A 8 -46.16 -10.61 33.54
C LEU A 8 -45.73 -10.27 34.97
N ALA A 9 -44.51 -9.75 35.12
CA ALA A 9 -44.15 -8.85 36.21
C ALA A 9 -43.24 -7.75 35.65
N LEU A 10 -43.81 -6.55 35.61
CA LEU A 10 -43.14 -5.28 35.36
C LEU A 10 -42.44 -4.87 36.67
N SER A 11 -41.15 -4.53 36.65
CA SER A 11 -40.59 -3.66 37.69
C SER A 11 -39.39 -2.87 37.18
N LEU A 12 -39.67 -1.60 36.96
CA LEU A 12 -38.79 -0.44 36.85
C LEU A 12 -37.83 -0.38 38.04
N SER A 13 -36.53 -0.17 37.82
CA SER A 13 -35.63 0.44 38.81
C SER A 13 -34.38 1.04 38.16
N LEU A 14 -34.24 2.32 38.44
CA LEU A 14 -33.24 3.29 38.02
C LEU A 14 -32.03 3.21 38.98
N ALA A 15 -30.80 3.16 38.49
CA ALA A 15 -29.59 3.44 39.28
C ALA A 15 -28.46 3.84 38.30
N LEU A 16 -28.26 5.15 38.07
CA LEU A 16 -27.35 6.06 38.78
C LEU A 16 -25.89 5.89 38.36
N CYS A 17 -25.47 6.68 37.36
CA CYS A 17 -24.07 7.02 37.10
C CYS A 17 -23.62 8.11 38.08
N ALA A 18 -22.54 7.86 38.84
CA ALA A 18 -21.59 8.91 39.24
C ALA A 18 -20.27 8.32 39.77
N ALA A 19 -19.21 8.57 39.00
CA ALA A 19 -17.82 8.83 39.37
C ALA A 19 -17.24 8.27 40.68
N SER A 20 -16.27 7.36 40.55
CA SER A 20 -15.17 7.20 41.50
C SER A 20 -13.85 7.39 40.75
N GLY A 21 -13.07 8.40 41.17
CA GLY A 21 -11.72 8.65 40.68
C GLY A 21 -10.72 7.58 41.11
N GLY A 22 -9.60 7.53 40.39
CA GLY A 22 -8.45 6.70 40.71
C GLY A 22 -7.27 7.08 39.83
N ALA A 23 -6.40 7.94 40.36
CA ALA A 23 -5.06 8.15 39.85
C ALA A 23 -4.24 6.86 40.04
N GLY A 24 -3.38 6.51 39.08
CA GLY A 24 -2.33 5.53 39.35
C GLY A 24 -1.73 4.81 38.15
N LEU A 25 -0.51 5.25 37.81
CA LEU A 25 0.65 4.40 37.45
C LEU A 25 0.67 3.69 36.09
N LYS A 26 1.56 4.19 35.22
CA LYS A 26 2.14 3.47 34.08
C LYS A 26 2.96 2.26 34.58
N PRO A 27 2.93 1.13 33.88
CA PRO A 27 4.08 0.25 33.80
C PRO A 27 4.83 0.47 32.49
N ASP A 28 6.11 0.78 32.63
CA ASP A 28 7.10 0.77 31.57
C ASP A 28 7.28 -0.63 30.98
N ALA A 29 7.66 -0.64 29.70
CA ALA A 29 8.48 -1.61 28.99
C ALA A 29 8.50 -3.07 29.48
N LEU A 30 8.11 -3.99 28.60
CA LEU A 30 9.01 -4.97 27.96
C LEU A 30 8.18 -6.02 27.19
N GLY A 31 8.52 -6.21 25.91
CA GLY A 31 8.39 -7.52 25.27
C GLY A 31 7.22 -7.73 24.30
N GLY A 32 7.58 -7.87 23.03
CA GLY A 32 7.07 -8.99 22.22
C GLY A 32 5.81 -8.75 21.40
N GLY A 33 5.96 -8.77 20.07
CA GLY A 33 4.86 -8.98 19.16
C GLY A 33 5.05 -8.21 17.85
N GLY A 34 5.93 -8.71 16.99
CA GLY A 34 6.00 -8.29 15.60
C GLY A 34 4.62 -8.45 14.97
N LYS A 35 3.93 -7.33 14.77
CA LYS A 35 2.77 -7.28 13.90
C LYS A 35 3.31 -7.04 12.51
N GLU A 36 3.27 -8.10 11.73
CA GLU A 36 3.33 -8.08 10.28
C GLU A 36 2.36 -6.98 9.80
N GLU A 37 2.91 -5.83 9.41
CA GLU A 37 2.13 -4.69 8.95
C GLU A 37 1.63 -5.01 7.53
N ALA A 38 0.61 -5.85 7.45
CA ALA A 38 -0.30 -5.85 6.33
C ALA A 38 -0.84 -4.42 6.22
N LEU A 39 -0.47 -3.73 5.14
CA LEU A 39 -0.74 -2.31 4.89
C LEU A 39 -2.23 -1.97 5.07
N VAL A 40 -2.60 -1.55 6.27
CA VAL A 40 -3.85 -0.85 6.53
C VAL A 40 -3.49 0.61 6.81
N GLY A 41 -3.59 1.44 5.78
CA GLY A 41 -3.66 2.90 5.97
C GLY A 41 -2.42 3.74 5.66
N TRP A 42 -1.53 3.33 4.76
CA TRP A 42 -0.54 4.29 4.25
C TRP A 42 -1.23 5.32 3.34
N LYS A 43 -1.39 6.54 3.85
CA LYS A 43 -1.68 7.75 3.08
C LYS A 43 -0.49 8.69 3.23
N GLY A 44 0.34 8.75 2.19
CA GLY A 44 1.40 9.76 2.07
C GLY A 44 0.81 11.18 1.91
N PRO A 45 1.65 12.23 2.00
CA PRO A 45 1.19 13.60 1.90
C PRO A 45 0.74 13.94 0.47
N VAL A 46 -0.52 14.36 0.37
CA VAL A 46 -1.24 15.01 -0.75
C VAL A 46 -1.47 14.21 -2.05
N TYR A 47 -2.49 13.35 -2.01
CA TYR A 47 -3.42 13.20 -3.14
C TYR A 47 -4.86 13.11 -2.61
N SER A 48 -5.65 14.17 -2.79
CA SER A 48 -7.09 14.14 -2.57
C SER A 48 -7.74 13.49 -3.79
N ALA A 49 -7.97 12.18 -3.73
CA ALA A 49 -8.82 11.50 -4.69
C ALA A 49 -10.28 11.84 -4.41
N ASP A 50 -10.72 13.03 -4.83
CA ASP A 50 -12.13 13.42 -4.86
C ASP A 50 -12.85 12.67 -5.99
N SER A 51 -13.13 11.38 -5.77
CA SER A 51 -14.19 10.64 -6.46
C SER A 51 -14.38 9.29 -5.78
N GLY A 52 -15.60 9.00 -5.32
CA GLY A 52 -15.94 7.72 -4.69
C GLY A 52 -15.55 6.51 -5.55
N HIS A 53 -15.55 6.65 -6.88
CA HIS A 53 -15.07 5.63 -7.83
C HIS A 53 -13.58 5.29 -7.67
N ALA A 54 -12.71 6.28 -7.45
CA ALA A 54 -11.27 6.06 -7.26
C ALA A 54 -10.97 5.35 -5.94
N MET A 55 -11.82 5.53 -4.92
CA MET A 55 -11.73 4.83 -3.64
C MET A 55 -12.08 3.34 -3.79
N PHE A 56 -13.18 3.01 -4.48
CA PHE A 56 -13.55 1.62 -4.74
C PHE A 56 -12.52 0.88 -5.61
N ALA A 57 -11.94 1.55 -6.61
CA ALA A 57 -10.86 0.98 -7.40
C ALA A 57 -9.62 0.67 -6.54
N ALA A 58 -9.24 1.62 -5.67
CA ALA A 58 -8.11 1.46 -4.74
C ALA A 58 -8.31 0.31 -3.76
N GLU A 59 -9.51 0.18 -3.19
CA GLU A 59 -9.83 -0.90 -2.26
C GLU A 59 -9.77 -2.27 -2.94
N ARG A 60 -10.28 -2.39 -4.17
CA ARG A 60 -10.18 -3.64 -4.93
C ARG A 60 -8.72 -4.02 -5.21
N GLU A 61 -7.92 -3.03 -5.58
CA GLU A 61 -6.50 -3.24 -5.85
C GLU A 61 -5.74 -3.61 -4.57
N ALA A 62 -6.00 -2.94 -3.45
CA ALA A 62 -5.44 -3.31 -2.15
C ALA A 62 -5.82 -4.73 -1.74
N ARG A 63 -7.05 -5.17 -2.04
CA ARG A 63 -7.48 -6.56 -1.85
C ARG A 63 -6.75 -7.53 -2.79
N GLU A 64 -6.56 -7.19 -4.05
CA GLU A 64 -5.77 -7.97 -5.01
C GLU A 64 -4.31 -8.12 -4.51
N MET A 65 -3.75 -7.03 -3.99
CA MET A 65 -2.42 -7.00 -3.37
C MET A 65 -2.33 -7.86 -2.12
N ALA A 66 -3.32 -7.79 -1.24
CA ALA A 66 -3.40 -8.66 -0.07
C ALA A 66 -3.58 -10.14 -0.48
N ALA A 67 -4.38 -10.43 -1.51
CA ALA A 67 -4.61 -11.78 -2.02
C ALA A 67 -3.33 -12.41 -2.59
N ARG A 68 -2.47 -11.62 -3.25
CA ARG A 68 -1.12 -12.07 -3.66
C ARG A 68 -0.11 -12.07 -2.51
N GLY A 69 -0.48 -11.62 -1.33
CA GLY A 69 0.37 -11.54 -0.13
C GLY A 69 1.40 -10.40 -0.18
N ALA A 70 1.13 -9.30 -0.89
CA ALA A 70 2.04 -8.18 -0.92
C ALA A 70 2.23 -7.56 0.48
N TRP A 71 3.46 -7.21 0.81
CA TRP A 71 3.85 -6.65 2.11
C TRP A 71 5.03 -5.70 1.94
N VAL A 72 5.29 -4.89 2.98
CA VAL A 72 6.37 -3.89 2.94
C VAL A 72 7.38 -4.16 4.03
N GLU A 73 8.65 -4.17 3.63
CA GLU A 73 9.78 -4.30 4.52
C GLU A 73 10.46 -2.94 4.69
N HIS A 74 10.74 -2.55 5.93
CA HIS A 74 11.55 -1.37 6.20
C HIS A 74 13.03 -1.78 6.28
N VAL A 75 13.86 -1.29 5.35
CA VAL A 75 15.28 -1.68 5.27
C VAL A 75 16.18 -0.67 6.00
N SER A 76 15.91 0.62 5.83
CA SER A 76 16.67 1.66 6.53
C SER A 76 15.81 2.90 6.76
N PHE A 77 16.01 3.55 7.90
CA PHE A 77 15.39 4.84 8.18
C PHE A 77 16.27 6.02 7.74
N LYS A 78 17.57 5.79 7.51
CA LYS A 78 18.56 6.79 7.07
C LYS A 78 19.63 6.11 6.18
N PRO A 79 19.54 6.23 4.84
CA PRO A 79 18.44 6.84 4.07
C PRO A 79 17.13 6.06 4.24
N GLN A 80 15.98 6.71 4.06
CA GLN A 80 14.70 6.02 4.11
C GLN A 80 14.58 5.06 2.91
N ALA A 81 14.52 3.77 3.19
CA ALA A 81 14.45 2.71 2.20
C ALA A 81 13.45 1.64 2.62
N LYS A 82 12.53 1.30 1.71
CA LYS A 82 11.51 0.27 1.91
C LYS A 82 11.45 -0.63 0.69
N VAL A 83 11.22 -1.92 0.91
CA VAL A 83 11.05 -2.91 -0.16
C VAL A 83 9.58 -3.30 -0.20
N PHE A 84 8.96 -3.13 -1.36
CA PHE A 84 7.58 -3.55 -1.61
C PHE A 84 7.59 -4.93 -2.27
N HIS A 85 7.31 -5.95 -1.46
CA HIS A 85 7.29 -7.33 -1.92
C HIS A 85 6.01 -7.61 -2.69
N ARG A 86 6.13 -8.28 -3.85
CA ARG A 86 5.00 -8.63 -4.73
C ARG A 86 4.17 -7.42 -5.15
N PHE A 87 4.84 -6.30 -5.46
CA PHE A 87 4.20 -5.07 -5.90
C PHE A 87 3.62 -5.14 -7.33
N LEU A 88 4.23 -5.92 -8.21
CA LEU A 88 3.69 -6.30 -9.51
C LEU A 88 3.34 -7.80 -9.48
N SER A 89 2.28 -8.18 -10.19
CA SER A 89 2.03 -9.59 -10.49
C SER A 89 2.98 -10.07 -11.58
N VAL A 90 3.08 -11.40 -11.77
CA VAL A 90 3.93 -11.97 -12.83
C VAL A 90 3.42 -11.54 -14.20
N GLU A 91 2.10 -11.50 -14.37
CA GLU A 91 1.43 -11.08 -15.60
C GLU A 91 1.66 -9.60 -15.90
N GLU A 92 1.60 -8.74 -14.87
CA GLU A 92 1.94 -7.32 -14.98
C GLU A 92 3.40 -7.14 -15.42
N CYS A 93 4.33 -7.91 -14.84
CA CYS A 93 5.75 -7.88 -15.22
C CYS A 93 5.96 -8.30 -16.68
N ASP A 94 5.33 -9.39 -17.13
CA ASP A 94 5.49 -9.87 -18.50
C ASP A 94 4.84 -8.94 -19.53
N ALA A 95 3.69 -8.34 -19.19
CA ALA A 95 3.06 -7.32 -20.03
C ALA A 95 3.96 -6.07 -20.20
N LEU A 96 4.58 -5.60 -19.12
CA LEU A 96 5.54 -4.48 -19.17
C LEU A 96 6.76 -4.82 -20.02
N LYS A 97 7.31 -6.03 -19.87
CA LYS A 97 8.45 -6.50 -20.65
C LYS A 97 8.12 -6.57 -22.14
N ALA A 98 7.00 -7.21 -22.50
CA ALA A 98 6.58 -7.35 -23.89
C ALA A 98 6.33 -5.99 -24.56
N GLN A 99 5.78 -5.02 -23.82
CA GLN A 99 5.60 -3.66 -24.32
C GLN A 99 6.94 -2.92 -24.52
N ALA A 100 7.93 -3.17 -23.65
CA ALA A 100 9.20 -2.45 -23.65
C ALA A 100 10.24 -3.03 -24.63
N GLU A 101 10.24 -4.35 -24.84
CA GLU A 101 11.21 -5.10 -25.64
C GLU A 101 11.48 -4.50 -27.04
N PRO A 102 10.48 -4.16 -27.88
CA PRO A 102 10.76 -3.63 -29.22
C PRO A 102 11.43 -2.25 -29.23
N ALA A 103 11.38 -1.51 -28.12
CA ALA A 103 11.91 -0.15 -28.00
C ALA A 103 13.22 -0.08 -27.20
N MET A 104 13.81 -1.21 -26.80
CA MET A 104 15.05 -1.25 -26.02
C MET A 104 16.25 -0.73 -26.82
N LYS A 105 17.00 0.19 -26.22
CA LYS A 105 18.24 0.74 -26.79
C LYS A 105 19.36 0.72 -25.76
N ARG A 106 20.61 0.71 -26.25
CA ARG A 106 21.76 0.81 -25.36
C ARG A 106 21.69 2.12 -24.57
N SER A 107 21.87 2.03 -23.25
CA SER A 107 21.78 3.19 -22.40
C SER A 107 23.00 4.11 -22.60
N THR A 108 22.75 5.40 -22.82
CA THR A 108 23.76 6.45 -23.01
C THR A 108 23.77 7.52 -21.91
N VAL A 109 24.93 7.86 -21.39
CA VAL A 109 25.10 8.88 -20.33
C VAL A 109 25.51 10.20 -20.98
N VAL A 110 25.03 11.31 -20.43
CA VAL A 110 25.48 12.65 -20.82
C VAL A 110 26.78 12.95 -20.07
N ASP A 111 27.85 13.27 -20.78
CA ASP A 111 29.10 13.70 -20.17
C ASP A 111 28.92 15.06 -19.48
N SER A 112 29.39 15.18 -18.23
CA SER A 112 29.28 16.40 -17.45
C SER A 112 30.13 17.56 -17.97
N VAL A 113 31.22 17.26 -18.68
CA VAL A 113 32.17 18.26 -19.20
C VAL A 113 31.80 18.68 -20.61
N THR A 114 31.53 17.72 -21.50
CA THR A 114 31.27 18.02 -22.92
C THR A 114 29.79 18.18 -23.24
N GLY A 115 28.88 17.68 -22.39
CA GLY A 115 27.44 17.65 -22.66
C GLY A 115 27.03 16.64 -23.73
N GLU A 116 27.97 15.86 -24.26
CA GLU A 116 27.70 14.89 -25.31
C GLU A 116 27.15 13.58 -24.75
N VAL A 117 26.31 12.92 -25.55
CA VAL A 117 25.71 11.63 -25.23
C VAL A 117 26.71 10.53 -25.61
N LYS A 118 27.30 9.87 -24.60
CA LYS A 118 28.27 8.79 -24.79
C LYS A 118 27.80 7.48 -24.20
N THR A 119 28.38 6.38 -24.69
CA THR A 119 28.21 5.06 -24.06
C THR A 119 29.24 4.92 -22.95
N ASP A 120 28.79 4.59 -21.74
CA ASP A 120 29.65 4.49 -20.55
C ASP A 120 29.85 3.02 -20.13
N PRO A 121 31.07 2.60 -19.71
CA PRO A 121 31.31 1.24 -19.22
C PRO A 121 30.65 0.93 -17.87
N ILE A 122 30.27 1.94 -17.09
CA ILE A 122 29.57 1.75 -15.80
C ILE A 122 28.08 1.44 -16.04
N ARG A 123 27.46 2.07 -17.04
CA ARG A 123 26.05 1.84 -17.40
C ARG A 123 25.94 0.91 -18.62
N THR A 124 25.93 -0.39 -18.34
CA THR A 124 25.97 -1.44 -19.37
C THR A 124 24.61 -1.94 -19.84
N SER A 125 23.54 -1.52 -19.16
CA SER A 125 22.19 -1.99 -19.45
C SER A 125 21.61 -1.43 -20.76
N TYR A 126 20.61 -2.14 -21.25
CA TYR A 126 19.65 -1.68 -22.25
C TYR A 126 18.43 -1.12 -21.53
N GLN A 127 17.86 -0.06 -22.06
CA GLN A 127 16.71 0.60 -21.46
C GLN A 127 15.76 1.15 -22.52
N THR A 128 14.53 1.40 -22.10
CA THR A 128 13.56 2.19 -22.83
C THR A 128 12.65 2.90 -21.85
N PHE A 129 12.00 3.97 -22.30
CA PHE A 129 11.01 4.67 -21.52
C PHE A 129 9.62 4.29 -22.03
N LEU A 130 8.74 3.89 -21.12
CA LEU A 130 7.31 3.77 -21.42
C LEU A 130 6.69 5.16 -21.28
N VAL A 131 5.91 5.56 -22.29
CA VAL A 131 5.17 6.82 -22.23
C VAL A 131 4.09 6.69 -21.16
N ARG A 132 3.95 7.71 -20.31
CA ARG A 132 2.91 7.74 -19.26
C ARG A 132 1.53 7.59 -19.89
N ARG A 133 0.68 6.80 -19.26
CA ARG A 133 -0.67 6.48 -19.74
C ARG A 133 -0.73 5.89 -21.16
N SER A 134 0.33 5.20 -21.61
CA SER A 134 0.38 4.57 -22.94
C SER A 134 -0.49 3.32 -23.09
N SER A 135 -0.70 2.59 -22.01
CA SER A 135 -1.55 1.40 -21.96
C SER A 135 -2.29 1.34 -20.62
N GLU A 136 -3.42 0.65 -20.59
CA GLU A 136 -4.22 0.50 -19.36
C GLU A 136 -3.40 -0.10 -18.22
N MET A 137 -2.53 -1.06 -18.54
CA MET A 137 -1.62 -1.67 -17.58
C MET A 137 -0.60 -0.66 -17.03
N VAL A 138 -0.02 0.22 -17.87
CA VAL A 138 0.86 1.30 -17.41
C VAL A 138 0.10 2.31 -16.55
N ILE A 139 -1.14 2.64 -16.90
CA ILE A 139 -2.00 3.52 -16.09
C ILE A 139 -2.22 2.92 -14.71
N LYS A 140 -2.64 1.64 -14.64
CA LYS A 140 -2.87 0.93 -13.38
C LYS A 140 -1.63 0.94 -12.50
N VAL A 141 -0.46 0.63 -13.06
CA VAL A 141 0.81 0.62 -12.31
C VAL A 141 1.24 2.03 -11.87
N ASP A 142 1.13 3.03 -12.74
CA ASP A 142 1.44 4.43 -12.40
C ASP A 142 0.54 4.95 -11.27
N GLU A 143 -0.76 4.67 -11.33
CA GLU A 143 -1.73 5.05 -10.29
C GLU A 143 -1.47 4.33 -8.97
N ARG A 144 -0.94 3.10 -9.00
CA ARG A 144 -0.50 2.37 -7.81
C ARG A 144 0.77 2.96 -7.20
N ILE A 145 1.75 3.34 -8.03
CA ILE A 145 3.00 3.97 -7.59
C ILE A 145 2.75 5.35 -6.97
N ALA A 146 1.73 6.07 -7.45
CA ALA A 146 1.40 7.41 -6.98
C ALA A 146 0.74 7.46 -5.58
N ARG A 147 0.40 6.31 -4.98
CA ARG A 147 -0.25 6.20 -3.66
C ARG A 147 0.76 5.98 -2.54
#